data_AF-A0A920P7Z1-F1
#
_entry.id   AF-A0A920P7Z1-F1
#
_cell.length_a   1.000
_cell.length_b   1.000
_cell.length_c   1.000
_cell.angle_alpha   90.00
_cell.angle_beta   90.00
_cell.angle_gamma   90.00
#
_symmetry.space_group_name_H-M   'P 1'
#
loop_
_entity.id
_entity.type
_entity.pdbx_description
1 polymer ?
#
loop_
_entity_poly.entity_id
_entity_poly.type
_entity_poly.pdbx_seq_one_letter_code
_entity_poly.pdbx_strand_id
1 'polypeptide(L)'
;MDTTLSYGQTPITLREKHSEAHDLIMKAWSNREPFIFNGKYNQLRYVNIWPRPLQQPHPPVWIPGSGSLETWDWVLDRNYVYCYLSYFGYLRGLRVVNGFWDRVAERGLDDNPHRLGFLQLVCVSETDQSAEQEYAEHVKYFYRKMLRIHPPYAEAPGYRSINSIRESIRPQIGEEAQKAAGELEWKDFIEQGHVIAGSPETVRDQLVEAAKMLRVGHLMCLLHIGSMPKELTLKNTELFAKEVMPAVKNLWTEYPDPWWPEKVNTTSPAVVGD
;
A
#
# COMPACT_ATOMS: atom_id res chain seq x y z
N MET A 1 -6.70 4.16 13.46
CA MET A 1 -6.21 4.70 14.74
C MET A 1 -6.64 6.14 14.93
N ASP A 2 -6.12 7.07 14.11
CA ASP A 2 -6.42 8.50 14.29
C ASP A 2 -7.91 8.83 14.13
N THR A 3 -8.60 8.22 13.16
CA THR A 3 -10.04 8.40 12.94
C THR A 3 -10.87 8.10 14.20
N THR A 4 -10.48 7.09 14.98
CA THR A 4 -11.24 6.75 16.20
C THR A 4 -10.74 7.47 17.43
N LEU A 5 -9.43 7.66 17.56
CA LEU A 5 -8.83 8.27 18.75
C LEU A 5 -8.90 9.80 18.71
N SER A 6 -8.41 10.38 17.61
CA SER A 6 -8.30 11.83 17.45
C SER A 6 -9.60 12.46 16.96
N TYR A 7 -10.34 11.77 16.08
CA TYR A 7 -11.61 12.28 15.54
C TYR A 7 -12.87 11.67 16.19
N GLY A 8 -12.70 10.86 17.25
CA GLY A 8 -13.80 10.35 18.09
C GLY A 8 -14.79 9.43 17.35
N GLN A 9 -14.41 8.84 16.22
CA GLN A 9 -15.33 7.99 15.46
C GLN A 9 -15.46 6.60 16.08
N THR A 10 -16.66 6.04 16.06
CA THR A 10 -16.90 4.68 16.56
C THR A 10 -16.30 3.64 15.59
N PRO A 11 -15.38 2.76 16.05
CA PRO A 11 -14.69 1.79 15.18
C PRO A 11 -15.58 0.96 14.26
N ILE A 12 -16.69 0.43 14.78
CA ILE A 12 -17.59 -0.46 14.03
C ILE A 12 -18.27 0.23 12.83
N THR A 13 -18.35 1.56 12.85
CA THR A 13 -18.99 2.35 11.77
C THR A 13 -18.04 2.66 10.61
N LEU A 14 -16.73 2.45 10.79
CA LEU A 14 -15.73 2.94 9.83
C LEU A 14 -15.86 2.31 8.44
N ARG A 15 -16.27 1.04 8.35
CA ARG A 15 -16.42 0.35 7.06
C ARG A 15 -17.59 0.87 6.25
N GLU A 16 -18.72 1.10 6.91
CA GLU A 16 -19.89 1.70 6.26
C GLU A 16 -19.59 3.14 5.85
N LYS A 17 -18.92 3.92 6.71
CA LYS A 17 -18.47 5.28 6.40
C LYS A 17 -17.51 5.31 5.20
N HIS A 18 -16.53 4.41 5.15
CA HIS A 18 -15.60 4.30 4.03
C HIS A 18 -16.34 4.01 2.73
N SER A 19 -17.25 3.04 2.74
CA SER A 19 -18.01 2.65 1.54
C SER A 19 -18.90 3.79 1.05
N GLU A 20 -19.64 4.45 1.94
CA GLU A 20 -20.49 5.59 1.57
C GLU A 20 -19.67 6.79 1.08
N ALA A 21 -18.56 7.10 1.75
CA ALA A 21 -17.67 8.19 1.34
C ALA A 21 -17.04 7.92 -0.03
N HIS A 22 -16.67 6.65 -0.31
CA HIS A 22 -16.23 6.23 -1.64
C HIS A 22 -17.30 6.49 -2.70
N ASP A 23 -18.53 6.03 -2.48
CA ASP A 23 -19.63 6.24 -3.44
C ASP A 23 -19.88 7.74 -3.69
N LEU A 24 -19.81 8.58 -2.64
CA LEU A 24 -19.88 10.04 -2.77
C LEU A 24 -18.74 10.59 -3.64
N ILE A 25 -17.50 10.18 -3.40
CA ILE A 25 -16.32 10.62 -4.17
C ILE A 25 -16.46 10.22 -5.64
N MET A 26 -16.82 8.95 -5.91
CA MET A 26 -16.99 8.46 -7.29
C MET A 26 -18.09 9.22 -8.02
N LYS A 27 -19.21 9.47 -7.33
CA LYS A 27 -20.32 10.26 -7.88
C LYS A 27 -19.91 11.71 -8.13
N ALA A 28 -19.11 12.30 -7.23
CA ALA A 28 -18.58 13.65 -7.36
C ALA A 28 -17.60 13.79 -8.53
N TRP A 29 -16.71 12.82 -8.73
CA TRP A 29 -15.75 12.82 -9.84
C TRP A 29 -16.39 12.61 -11.20
N SER A 30 -17.46 11.81 -11.27
CA SER A 30 -18.11 11.45 -12.54
C SER A 30 -19.27 12.37 -12.95
N ASN A 31 -20.05 12.91 -12.01
CA ASN A 31 -21.18 13.79 -12.36
C ASN A 31 -20.73 15.21 -12.67
N ARG A 32 -21.12 15.72 -13.84
CA ARG A 32 -20.88 17.11 -14.26
C ARG A 32 -21.88 18.07 -13.63
N GLU A 33 -23.13 17.65 -13.49
CA GLU A 33 -24.17 18.44 -12.86
C GLU A 33 -24.13 18.35 -11.33
N PRO A 34 -24.54 19.43 -10.61
CA PRO A 34 -24.77 19.36 -9.18
C PRO A 34 -25.78 18.26 -8.82
N PHE A 35 -25.50 17.50 -7.77
CA PHE A 35 -26.39 16.43 -7.31
C PHE A 35 -26.61 16.44 -5.80
N ILE A 36 -27.71 15.82 -5.37
CA ILE A 36 -27.98 15.52 -3.97
C ILE A 36 -27.31 14.18 -3.61
N PHE A 37 -26.60 14.15 -2.49
CA PHE A 37 -26.12 12.93 -1.84
C PHE A 37 -26.77 12.83 -0.46
N ASN A 38 -27.64 11.85 -0.26
CA ASN A 38 -28.35 11.65 1.00
C ASN A 38 -28.02 10.27 1.56
N GLY A 39 -26.76 10.09 1.98
CA GLY A 39 -26.28 8.88 2.63
C GLY A 39 -26.69 8.81 4.10
N LYS A 40 -26.25 7.77 4.79
CA LYS A 40 -26.44 7.59 6.24
C LYS A 40 -25.51 8.53 7.03
N TYR A 41 -24.31 8.78 6.53
CA TYR A 41 -23.29 9.59 7.22
C TYR A 41 -23.08 10.99 6.62
N ASN A 42 -23.42 11.17 5.34
CA ASN A 42 -23.28 12.44 4.63
C ASN A 42 -24.60 12.81 3.96
N GLN A 43 -25.17 13.96 4.35
CA GLN A 43 -26.36 14.54 3.72
C GLN A 43 -26.01 15.89 3.12
N LEU A 44 -25.72 15.90 1.81
CA LEU A 44 -25.28 17.05 1.04
C LEU A 44 -26.30 17.36 -0.06
N ARG A 45 -26.86 18.57 -0.04
CA ARG A 45 -27.93 18.98 -0.97
C ARG A 45 -27.41 19.38 -2.35
N TYR A 46 -26.22 19.96 -2.43
CA TYR A 46 -25.65 20.48 -3.68
C TYR A 46 -24.18 20.10 -3.77
N VAL A 47 -23.90 18.85 -4.15
CA VAL A 47 -22.53 18.39 -4.39
C VAL A 47 -22.11 18.81 -5.79
N ASN A 48 -21.12 19.69 -5.86
CA ASN A 48 -20.37 20.01 -7.07
C ASN A 48 -18.94 20.35 -6.67
N ILE A 49 -17.96 19.64 -7.22
CA ILE A 49 -16.55 19.78 -6.81
C ILE A 49 -15.76 20.63 -7.80
N TRP A 50 -14.87 21.45 -7.25
CA TRP A 50 -13.88 22.23 -8.00
C TRP A 50 -12.54 22.16 -7.26
N PRO A 51 -11.41 21.88 -7.94
CA PRO A 51 -11.30 21.52 -9.37
C PRO A 51 -11.78 20.10 -9.68
N ARG A 52 -12.00 19.80 -10.97
CA ARG A 52 -12.35 18.47 -11.46
C ARG A 52 -11.11 17.60 -11.67
N PRO A 53 -11.21 16.26 -11.51
CA PRO A 53 -10.15 15.37 -11.94
C PRO A 53 -9.91 15.48 -13.44
N LEU A 54 -8.63 15.45 -13.80
CA LEU A 54 -8.20 15.49 -15.19
C LEU A 54 -8.57 14.20 -15.94
N GLN A 55 -8.28 13.05 -15.30
CA GLN A 55 -8.59 11.73 -15.84
C GLN A 55 -10.09 11.46 -15.80
N GLN A 56 -10.61 10.94 -16.92
CA GLN A 56 -12.02 10.58 -17.08
C GLN A 56 -12.16 9.05 -17.16
N PRO A 57 -13.23 8.46 -16.60
CA PRO A 57 -14.26 9.12 -15.80
C PRO A 57 -13.77 9.56 -14.40
N HIS A 58 -12.65 9.03 -13.95
CA HIS A 58 -11.98 9.38 -12.70
C HIS A 58 -10.51 8.88 -12.73
N PRO A 59 -9.64 9.34 -11.81
CA PRO A 59 -8.32 8.74 -11.60
C PRO A 59 -8.43 7.28 -11.13
N PRO A 60 -7.41 6.44 -11.34
CA PRO A 60 -7.36 5.10 -10.76
C PRO A 60 -7.48 5.12 -9.23
N VAL A 61 -8.14 4.09 -8.68
CA VAL A 61 -8.37 3.97 -7.24
C VAL A 61 -7.58 2.79 -6.70
N TRP A 62 -6.78 3.06 -5.68
CA TRP A 62 -5.89 2.11 -5.01
C TRP A 62 -6.29 2.03 -3.55
N ILE A 63 -6.49 0.82 -3.03
CA ILE A 63 -7.04 0.60 -1.69
C ILE A 63 -6.00 -0.09 -0.81
N PRO A 64 -5.51 0.58 0.24
CA PRO A 64 -4.61 -0.05 1.19
C PRO A 64 -5.37 -1.07 2.03
N GLY A 65 -4.73 -2.20 2.33
CA GLY A 65 -5.27 -3.17 3.27
C GLY A 65 -4.21 -4.07 3.90
N SER A 66 -4.65 -4.81 4.91
CA SER A 66 -3.81 -5.67 5.73
C SER A 66 -4.26 -7.15 5.73
N GLY A 67 -5.09 -7.55 4.76
CA GLY A 67 -5.49 -8.95 4.54
C GLY A 67 -6.91 -9.33 4.96
N SER A 68 -7.84 -8.37 5.10
CA SER A 68 -9.25 -8.69 5.38
C SER A 68 -10.00 -9.11 4.12
N LEU A 69 -10.72 -10.23 4.21
CA LEU A 69 -11.53 -10.80 3.12
C LEU A 69 -12.52 -9.79 2.54
N GLU A 70 -13.17 -8.99 3.41
CA GLU A 70 -14.14 -7.99 2.97
C GLU A 70 -13.50 -6.89 2.11
N THR A 71 -12.24 -6.54 2.38
CA THR A 71 -11.52 -5.55 1.58
C THR A 71 -11.13 -6.14 0.23
N TRP A 72 -10.67 -7.39 0.19
CA TRP A 72 -10.39 -8.06 -1.08
C TRP A 72 -11.63 -8.11 -1.96
N ASP A 73 -12.74 -8.59 -1.41
CA ASP A 73 -14.01 -8.66 -2.12
C ASP A 73 -14.45 -7.29 -2.65
N TRP A 74 -14.40 -6.27 -1.79
CA TRP A 74 -14.79 -4.91 -2.15
C TRP A 74 -13.92 -4.29 -3.26
N VAL A 75 -12.61 -4.57 -3.23
CA VAL A 75 -11.65 -4.13 -4.25
C VAL A 75 -11.87 -4.86 -5.57
N LEU A 76 -12.08 -6.17 -5.52
CA LEU A 76 -12.30 -6.99 -6.70
C LEU A 76 -13.64 -6.68 -7.37
N ASP A 77 -14.72 -6.46 -6.61
CA ASP A 77 -16.03 -6.05 -7.13
C ASP A 77 -15.97 -4.73 -7.93
N ARG A 78 -15.03 -3.84 -7.57
CA ARG A 78 -14.85 -2.52 -8.20
C ARG A 78 -13.70 -2.48 -9.20
N ASN A 79 -13.01 -3.60 -9.40
CA ASN A 79 -11.83 -3.70 -10.25
C ASN A 79 -10.76 -2.64 -9.91
N TYR A 80 -10.43 -2.51 -8.61
CA TYR A 80 -9.38 -1.61 -8.11
C TYR A 80 -8.07 -2.35 -7.80
N VAL A 81 -7.02 -1.58 -7.53
CA VAL A 81 -5.75 -2.14 -7.04
C VAL A 81 -5.84 -2.39 -5.55
N TYR A 82 -5.51 -3.60 -5.12
CA TYR A 82 -5.29 -3.89 -3.72
C TYR A 82 -3.84 -3.57 -3.36
N CYS A 83 -3.62 -2.71 -2.37
CA CYS A 83 -2.29 -2.32 -1.92
C CYS A 83 -1.99 -2.93 -0.56
N TYR A 84 -1.19 -3.99 -0.52
CA TYR A 84 -0.76 -4.57 0.74
C TYR A 84 0.42 -3.78 1.32
N LEU A 85 0.14 -3.03 2.39
CA LEU A 85 1.14 -2.21 3.08
C LEU A 85 1.85 -3.05 4.14
N SER A 86 2.85 -3.84 3.74
CA SER A 86 3.68 -4.61 4.67
C SER A 86 4.85 -3.81 5.19
N TYR A 87 4.90 -3.59 6.50
CA TYR A 87 6.12 -3.19 7.19
C TYR A 87 6.88 -4.39 7.76
N PHE A 88 6.36 -5.62 7.65
CA PHE A 88 6.94 -6.81 8.31
C PHE A 88 7.50 -7.83 7.31
N GLY A 89 7.90 -7.32 6.14
CA GLY A 89 8.57 -8.05 5.08
C GLY A 89 7.66 -8.79 4.11
N TYR A 90 8.23 -9.08 2.94
CA TYR A 90 7.53 -9.76 1.85
C TYR A 90 7.32 -11.25 2.13
N LEU A 91 8.27 -11.92 2.78
CA LEU A 91 8.15 -13.34 3.13
C LEU A 91 6.95 -13.61 4.03
N ARG A 92 6.74 -12.75 5.04
CA ARG A 92 5.54 -12.82 5.89
C ARG A 92 4.28 -12.42 5.11
N GLY A 93 4.41 -11.45 4.21
CA GLY A 93 3.34 -10.99 3.32
C GLY A 93 2.83 -12.04 2.34
N LEU A 94 3.66 -13.02 1.95
CA LEU A 94 3.31 -14.06 0.98
C LEU A 94 2.03 -14.79 1.34
N ARG A 95 1.79 -15.11 2.61
CA ARG A 95 0.54 -15.79 3.01
C ARG A 95 -0.69 -14.94 2.69
N VAL A 96 -0.62 -13.65 2.95
CA VAL A 96 -1.73 -12.70 2.73
C VAL A 96 -1.91 -12.48 1.24
N VAL A 97 -0.82 -12.33 0.50
CA VAL A 97 -0.84 -12.12 -0.96
C VAL A 97 -1.33 -13.37 -1.70
N ASN A 98 -0.90 -14.56 -1.30
CA ASN A 98 -1.41 -15.81 -1.86
C ASN A 98 -2.92 -15.94 -1.61
N GLY A 99 -3.40 -15.64 -0.40
CA GLY A 99 -4.84 -15.63 -0.14
C GLY A 99 -5.62 -14.63 -1.00
N PHE A 100 -5.03 -13.47 -1.33
CA PHE A 100 -5.63 -12.54 -2.29
C PHE A 100 -5.69 -13.15 -3.70
N TRP A 101 -4.62 -13.78 -4.19
CA TRP A 101 -4.60 -14.44 -5.50
C TRP A 101 -5.53 -15.65 -5.58
N ASP A 102 -5.63 -16.44 -4.52
CA ASP A 102 -6.62 -17.52 -4.39
C ASP A 102 -8.03 -16.93 -4.52
N ARG A 103 -8.29 -15.80 -3.85
CA ARG A 103 -9.59 -15.11 -3.94
C ARG A 103 -9.88 -14.52 -5.33
N VAL A 104 -8.86 -14.05 -6.05
CA VAL A 104 -8.96 -13.63 -7.46
C VAL A 104 -9.37 -14.82 -8.33
N ALA A 105 -8.71 -15.97 -8.16
CA ALA A 105 -8.99 -17.19 -8.92
C ALA A 105 -10.40 -17.76 -8.63
N GLU A 106 -10.82 -17.79 -7.36
CA GLU A 106 -12.19 -18.19 -6.96
C GLU A 106 -13.29 -17.37 -7.64
N ARG A 107 -13.00 -16.09 -7.92
CA ARG A 107 -13.92 -15.17 -8.60
C ARG A 107 -13.81 -15.19 -10.12
N GLY A 108 -12.92 -16.02 -10.68
CA GLY A 108 -12.71 -16.16 -12.12
C GLY A 108 -12.15 -14.89 -12.79
N LEU A 109 -11.43 -14.05 -12.04
CA LEU A 109 -10.78 -12.85 -12.57
C LEU A 109 -9.39 -13.19 -13.13
N ASP A 110 -8.88 -12.32 -14.01
CA ASP A 110 -7.52 -12.48 -14.55
C ASP A 110 -6.44 -12.30 -13.48
N ASP A 111 -5.29 -12.96 -13.71
CA ASP A 111 -4.15 -12.95 -12.81
C ASP A 111 -3.19 -11.77 -13.09
N ASN A 112 -3.66 -10.66 -13.67
CA ASN A 112 -2.80 -9.54 -14.02
C ASN A 112 -2.07 -8.98 -12.77
N PRO A 113 -0.73 -8.98 -12.74
CA PRO A 113 0.06 -8.57 -11.58
C PRO A 113 -0.22 -7.13 -11.15
N HIS A 114 -0.64 -6.25 -12.05
CA HIS A 114 -0.98 -4.85 -11.75
C HIS A 114 -2.23 -4.69 -10.87
N ARG A 115 -2.99 -5.77 -10.61
CA ARG A 115 -4.07 -5.77 -9.60
C ARG A 115 -3.57 -5.62 -8.17
N LEU A 116 -2.28 -5.90 -7.93
CA LEU A 116 -1.67 -5.88 -6.63
C LEU A 116 -0.56 -4.84 -6.56
N GLY A 117 -0.57 -4.08 -5.46
CA GLY A 117 0.56 -3.29 -5.01
C GLY A 117 1.13 -3.82 -3.69
N PHE A 118 2.45 -3.71 -3.51
CA PHE A 118 3.14 -4.16 -2.30
C PHE A 118 4.16 -3.12 -1.84
N LEU A 119 4.15 -2.80 -0.54
CA LEU A 119 5.12 -1.89 0.07
C LEU A 119 6.37 -2.65 0.49
N GLN A 120 7.54 -2.22 0.02
CA GLN A 120 8.83 -2.81 0.39
C GLN A 120 9.81 -1.72 0.83
N LEU A 121 10.51 -1.94 1.95
CA LEU A 121 11.59 -1.08 2.42
C LEU A 121 12.87 -1.45 1.65
N VAL A 122 13.56 -0.45 1.10
CA VAL A 122 14.73 -0.66 0.24
C VAL A 122 15.88 0.27 0.61
N CYS A 123 17.08 -0.30 0.76
CA CYS A 123 18.32 0.40 1.10
C CYS A 123 19.44 0.01 0.13
N VAL A 124 19.91 0.93 -0.70
CA VAL A 124 20.94 0.70 -1.70
C VAL A 124 22.20 1.46 -1.31
N SER A 125 23.30 0.73 -1.13
CA SER A 125 24.64 1.29 -0.92
C SER A 125 25.59 0.72 -1.98
N GLU A 126 26.86 1.13 -1.99
CA GLU A 126 27.84 0.64 -2.96
C GLU A 126 28.13 -0.86 -2.78
N THR A 127 28.03 -1.35 -1.54
CA THR A 127 28.28 -2.76 -1.18
C THR A 127 27.27 -3.24 -0.13
N ASP A 128 27.15 -4.56 0.04
CA ASP A 128 26.32 -5.15 1.10
C ASP A 128 26.79 -4.74 2.50
N GLN A 129 28.11 -4.65 2.70
CA GLN A 129 28.70 -4.24 3.97
C GLN A 129 28.44 -2.76 4.28
N SER A 130 28.57 -1.87 3.29
CA SER A 130 28.28 -0.45 3.50
C SER A 130 26.79 -0.20 3.76
N ALA A 131 25.89 -1.01 3.19
CA ALA A 131 24.46 -0.92 3.48
C ALA A 131 24.16 -1.16 4.97
N GLU A 132 24.78 -2.17 5.59
CA GLU A 132 24.64 -2.37 7.04
C GLU A 132 25.13 -1.17 7.84
N GLN A 133 26.35 -0.70 7.55
CA GLN A 133 26.97 0.41 8.28
C GLN A 133 26.15 1.70 8.19
N GLU A 134 25.55 1.97 7.04
CA GLU A 134 24.81 3.20 6.78
C GLU A 134 23.37 3.15 7.27
N TYR A 135 22.68 2.02 7.14
CA TYR A 135 21.22 1.96 7.33
C TYR A 135 20.77 1.26 8.61
N ALA A 136 21.60 0.41 9.25
CA ALA A 136 21.14 -0.45 10.34
C ALA A 136 20.53 0.31 11.51
N GLU A 137 21.15 1.40 11.97
CA GLU A 137 20.62 2.20 13.08
C GLU A 137 19.30 2.88 12.72
N HIS A 138 19.13 3.31 11.47
CA HIS A 138 17.90 3.97 11.01
C HIS A 138 16.74 2.98 10.88
N VAL A 139 17.00 1.78 10.37
CA VAL A 139 16.03 0.67 10.31
C VAL A 139 15.64 0.26 11.73
N LYS A 140 16.60 0.04 12.64
CA LYS A 140 16.32 -0.27 14.05
C LYS A 140 15.48 0.82 14.70
N TYR A 141 15.79 2.09 14.48
CA TYR A 141 14.99 3.21 14.98
C TYR A 141 13.54 3.15 14.48
N PHE A 142 13.34 2.89 13.19
CA PHE A 142 12.01 2.79 12.59
C PHE A 142 11.14 1.72 13.28
N TYR A 143 11.65 0.50 13.41
CA TYR A 143 10.92 -0.61 14.04
C TYR A 143 10.75 -0.47 15.55
N ARG A 144 11.76 0.07 16.26
CA ARG A 144 11.74 0.20 17.73
C ARG A 144 10.94 1.40 18.21
N LYS A 145 10.84 2.46 17.41
CA LYS A 145 10.25 3.75 17.83
C LYS A 145 9.05 4.16 16.99
N MET A 146 9.16 4.14 15.66
CA MET A 146 8.14 4.74 14.79
C MET A 146 6.91 3.85 14.59
N LEU A 147 7.08 2.53 14.57
CA LEU A 147 5.97 1.57 14.44
C LEU A 147 5.31 1.20 15.77
N ARG A 148 5.72 1.82 16.89
CA ARG A 148 5.16 1.52 18.20
C ARG A 148 3.79 2.15 18.34
N ILE A 149 2.78 1.32 18.48
CA ILE A 149 1.40 1.71 18.78
C ILE A 149 1.00 1.06 20.09
N HIS A 150 0.53 1.86 21.05
CA HIS A 150 0.05 1.34 22.32
C HIS A 150 -1.06 0.28 22.08
N PRO A 151 -0.97 -0.97 22.60
CA PRO A 151 -1.81 -2.08 22.14
C PRO A 151 -3.33 -1.84 22.15
N PRO A 152 -3.92 -1.19 23.18
CA PRO A 152 -5.32 -0.76 23.16
C PRO A 152 -5.75 0.07 21.94
N TYR A 153 -4.81 0.75 21.27
CA TYR A 153 -5.06 1.56 20.07
C TYR A 153 -4.89 0.77 18.78
N ALA A 154 -4.07 -0.28 18.78
CA ALA A 154 -3.85 -1.12 17.61
C ALA A 154 -5.11 -1.90 17.24
N GLU A 155 -5.81 -2.44 18.24
CA GLU A 155 -6.92 -3.39 18.08
C GLU A 155 -8.19 -2.95 18.83
N ALA A 156 -8.63 -1.71 18.64
CA ALA A 156 -9.88 -1.24 19.22
C ALA A 156 -11.06 -2.13 18.76
N PRO A 157 -11.99 -2.51 19.66
CA PRO A 157 -13.16 -3.31 19.30
C PRO A 157 -13.95 -2.68 18.15
N GLY A 158 -14.14 -3.44 17.06
CA GLY A 158 -14.84 -3.00 15.85
C GLY A 158 -13.96 -2.70 14.62
N TYR A 159 -12.63 -2.75 14.73
CA TYR A 159 -11.73 -2.63 13.56
C TYR A 159 -11.82 -3.85 12.61
N ARG A 160 -11.95 -5.03 13.18
CA ARG A 160 -12.13 -6.27 12.43
C ARG A 160 -13.59 -6.68 12.41
N SER A 161 -14.01 -7.23 11.27
CA SER A 161 -15.31 -7.88 11.16
C SER A 161 -15.32 -9.17 11.98
N ILE A 162 -16.53 -9.64 12.31
CA ILE A 162 -16.70 -10.92 13.00
C ILE A 162 -16.14 -12.07 12.14
N ASN A 163 -16.32 -12.02 10.82
CA ASN A 163 -15.80 -13.04 9.90
C ASN A 163 -14.26 -13.09 9.90
N SER A 164 -13.59 -11.94 9.78
CA SER A 164 -12.13 -11.85 9.86
C SER A 164 -11.59 -12.39 11.19
N ILE A 165 -12.30 -12.18 12.30
CA ILE A 165 -11.93 -12.73 13.61
C ILE A 165 -12.11 -14.26 13.64
N ARG A 166 -13.21 -14.79 13.08
CA ARG A 166 -13.48 -16.24 13.03
C ARG A 166 -12.45 -17.01 12.21
N GLU A 167 -12.03 -16.45 11.09
CA GLU A 167 -10.98 -17.02 10.23
C GLU A 167 -9.56 -16.86 10.82
N SER A 168 -9.46 -16.42 12.08
CA SER A 168 -8.18 -16.27 12.80
C SER A 168 -7.16 -15.37 12.08
N ILE A 169 -7.63 -14.42 11.26
CA ILE A 169 -6.78 -13.43 10.60
C ILE A 169 -6.23 -12.51 11.69
N ARG A 170 -4.96 -12.74 12.03
CA ARG A 170 -4.24 -11.99 13.07
C ARG A 170 -3.94 -10.57 12.61
N PRO A 171 -3.99 -9.59 13.51
CA PRO A 171 -3.66 -8.22 13.16
C PRO A 171 -2.18 -8.09 12.81
N GLN A 172 -1.92 -7.34 11.76
CA GLN A 172 -0.56 -7.08 11.28
C GLN A 172 0.25 -6.26 12.29
N ILE A 173 -0.40 -5.36 13.04
CA ILE A 173 0.25 -4.40 13.96
C ILE A 173 -0.16 -4.67 15.42
N GLY A 174 -0.31 -5.94 15.80
CA GLY A 174 -0.60 -6.35 17.19
C GLY A 174 0.62 -6.25 18.12
N GLU A 175 0.39 -6.37 19.43
CA GLU A 175 1.43 -6.31 20.46
C GLU A 175 2.57 -7.33 20.22
N GLU A 176 2.23 -8.57 19.92
CA GLU A 176 3.21 -9.63 19.60
C GLU A 176 4.08 -9.25 18.39
N ALA A 177 3.47 -8.70 17.33
CA ALA A 177 4.18 -8.31 16.12
C ALA A 177 5.13 -7.14 16.37
N GLN A 178 4.70 -6.16 17.18
CA GLN A 178 5.53 -5.02 17.55
C GLN A 178 6.70 -5.43 18.45
N LYS A 179 6.46 -6.32 19.42
CA LYS A 179 7.52 -6.82 20.30
C LYS A 179 8.58 -7.58 19.51
N ALA A 180 8.14 -8.53 18.67
CA ALA A 180 9.04 -9.31 17.82
C ALA A 180 9.90 -8.40 16.93
N ALA A 181 9.27 -7.42 16.27
CA ALA A 181 9.99 -6.49 15.40
C ALA A 181 10.95 -5.55 16.14
N GLY A 182 10.68 -5.22 17.40
CA GLY A 182 11.54 -4.36 18.23
C GLY A 182 12.85 -5.02 18.67
N GLU A 183 12.88 -6.36 18.72
CA GLU A 183 14.04 -7.16 19.16
C GLU A 183 14.97 -7.54 18.00
N LEU A 184 14.56 -7.32 16.75
CA LEU A 184 15.35 -7.66 15.56
C LEU A 184 16.62 -6.80 15.44
N GLU A 185 17.68 -7.42 14.94
CA GLU A 185 18.91 -6.77 14.48
C GLU A 185 18.99 -6.76 12.95
N TRP A 186 20.01 -6.08 12.39
CA TRP A 186 20.16 -5.89 10.94
C TRP A 186 19.98 -7.18 10.14
N LYS A 187 20.73 -8.23 10.54
CA LYS A 187 20.68 -9.53 9.89
C LYS A 187 19.27 -10.11 9.84
N ASP A 188 18.52 -10.00 10.93
CA ASP A 188 17.15 -10.52 10.99
C ASP A 188 16.22 -9.76 10.05
N PHE A 189 16.38 -8.43 9.92
CA PHE A 189 15.56 -7.64 8.99
C PHE A 189 15.78 -8.07 7.54
N ILE A 190 17.01 -8.42 7.15
CA ILE A 190 17.33 -8.89 5.80
C ILE A 190 16.83 -10.32 5.60
N GLU A 191 17.17 -11.25 6.50
CA GLU A 191 16.81 -12.68 6.36
C GLU A 191 15.30 -12.91 6.39
N GLN A 192 14.56 -12.11 7.16
CA GLN A 192 13.10 -12.18 7.21
C GLN A 192 12.42 -11.33 6.13
N GLY A 193 13.19 -10.68 5.25
CA GLY A 193 12.70 -9.89 4.13
C GLY A 193 11.98 -8.59 4.51
N HIS A 194 12.18 -8.09 5.74
CA HIS A 194 11.62 -6.81 6.20
C HIS A 194 12.17 -5.64 5.37
N VAL A 195 13.47 -5.68 5.12
CA VAL A 195 14.20 -4.71 4.32
C VAL A 195 14.99 -5.47 3.26
N ILE A 196 14.93 -5.01 2.01
CA ILE A 196 15.85 -5.47 0.96
C ILE A 196 16.98 -4.45 0.91
N ALA A 197 18.18 -4.85 1.30
CA ALA A 197 19.32 -3.96 1.41
C ALA A 197 20.62 -4.57 0.88
N GLY A 198 21.46 -3.74 0.28
CA GLY A 198 22.79 -4.14 -0.15
C GLY A 198 23.35 -3.30 -1.29
N SER A 199 24.24 -3.91 -2.07
CA SER A 199 24.70 -3.41 -3.36
C SER A 199 23.56 -3.34 -4.38
N PRO A 200 23.71 -2.58 -5.48
CA PRO A 200 22.66 -2.51 -6.49
C PRO A 200 22.32 -3.86 -7.13
N GLU A 201 23.31 -4.75 -7.28
CA GLU A 201 23.11 -6.12 -7.78
C GLU A 201 22.26 -6.94 -6.81
N THR A 202 22.65 -6.99 -5.54
CA THR A 202 21.92 -7.70 -4.48
C THR A 202 20.47 -7.23 -4.40
N VAL A 203 20.26 -5.91 -4.38
CA VAL A 203 18.91 -5.32 -4.26
C VAL A 203 18.06 -5.60 -5.50
N ARG A 204 18.64 -5.50 -6.70
CA ARG A 204 17.93 -5.83 -7.96
C ARG A 204 17.43 -7.26 -7.93
N ASP A 205 18.31 -8.20 -7.62
CA ASP A 205 18.00 -9.63 -7.70
C ASP A 205 16.91 -9.99 -6.68
N GLN A 206 17.04 -9.51 -5.44
CA GLN A 206 16.03 -9.73 -4.39
C GLN A 206 14.69 -9.05 -4.72
N LEU A 207 14.68 -7.84 -5.30
CA LEU A 207 13.43 -7.19 -5.69
C LEU A 207 12.73 -7.91 -6.84
N VAL A 208 13.47 -8.39 -7.83
CA VAL A 208 12.91 -9.19 -8.93
C VAL A 208 12.33 -10.49 -8.38
N GLU A 209 13.04 -11.15 -7.46
CA GLU A 209 12.58 -12.38 -6.81
C GLU A 209 11.29 -12.11 -6.02
N ALA A 210 11.29 -11.09 -5.14
CA ALA A 210 10.14 -10.71 -4.35
C ALA A 210 8.93 -10.33 -5.23
N ALA A 211 9.17 -9.57 -6.31
CA ALA A 211 8.12 -9.16 -7.23
C ALA A 211 7.46 -10.37 -7.92
N LYS A 212 8.25 -11.35 -8.34
CA LYS A 212 7.76 -12.60 -8.94
C LYS A 212 7.05 -13.49 -7.93
N MET A 213 7.62 -13.67 -6.73
CA MET A 213 7.02 -14.50 -5.69
C MET A 213 5.66 -13.97 -5.22
N LEU A 214 5.53 -12.65 -5.10
CA LEU A 214 4.26 -12.00 -4.74
C LEU A 214 3.32 -11.83 -5.94
N ARG A 215 3.82 -12.03 -7.17
CA ARG A 215 3.15 -11.68 -8.42
C ARG A 215 2.63 -10.23 -8.40
N VAL A 216 3.48 -9.27 -8.04
CA VAL A 216 3.08 -7.86 -7.83
C VAL A 216 3.52 -6.97 -9.00
N GLY A 217 2.58 -6.20 -9.56
CA GLY A 217 2.82 -5.25 -10.64
C GLY A 217 3.18 -3.84 -10.17
N HIS A 218 2.74 -3.46 -8.97
CA HIS A 218 3.04 -2.15 -8.39
C HIS A 218 3.87 -2.25 -7.10
N LEU A 219 5.18 -2.10 -7.20
CA LEU A 219 6.04 -1.99 -6.02
C LEU A 219 6.07 -0.55 -5.49
N MET A 220 5.62 -0.36 -4.26
CA MET A 220 5.80 0.88 -3.51
C MET A 220 7.11 0.77 -2.73
N CYS A 221 8.17 1.41 -3.21
CA CYS A 221 9.48 1.37 -2.55
C CYS A 221 9.60 2.49 -1.51
N LEU A 222 9.77 2.12 -0.24
CA LEU A 222 10.10 3.07 0.82
C LEU A 222 11.62 3.28 0.87
N LEU A 223 12.07 4.41 0.32
CA LEU A 223 13.49 4.77 0.18
C LEU A 223 13.99 5.72 1.28
N HIS A 224 13.08 6.21 2.12
CA HIS A 224 13.41 6.96 3.34
C HIS A 224 12.89 6.19 4.55
N ILE A 225 13.79 5.78 5.43
CA ILE A 225 13.45 4.90 6.55
C ILE A 225 13.94 5.52 7.86
N GLY A 226 13.02 5.61 8.82
CA GLY A 226 13.37 5.99 10.18
C GLY A 226 14.03 7.37 10.28
N SER A 227 15.21 7.38 10.88
CA SER A 227 15.99 8.59 11.17
C SER A 227 17.03 8.92 10.10
N MET A 228 16.94 8.35 8.89
CA MET A 228 17.89 8.60 7.80
C MET A 228 18.04 10.11 7.55
N PRO A 229 19.28 10.66 7.55
CA PRO A 229 19.51 12.05 7.20
C PRO A 229 19.20 12.30 5.73
N LYS A 230 19.03 13.57 5.37
CA LYS A 230 18.67 14.01 4.02
C LYS A 230 19.66 13.47 2.98
N GLU A 231 20.95 13.60 3.24
CA GLU A 231 22.02 13.22 2.31
C GLU A 231 22.01 11.72 2.04
N LEU A 232 21.82 10.91 3.08
CA LEU A 232 21.72 9.45 2.95
C LEU A 232 20.46 9.01 2.20
N THR A 233 19.36 9.75 2.39
CA THR A 233 18.10 9.53 1.68
C THR A 233 18.23 9.84 0.19
N LEU A 234 18.88 10.95 -0.15
CA LEU A 234 19.18 11.32 -1.53
C LEU A 234 20.10 10.29 -2.19
N LYS A 235 21.16 9.85 -1.49
CA LYS A 235 22.05 8.78 -1.95
C LYS A 235 21.26 7.50 -2.26
N ASN A 236 20.44 7.02 -1.33
CA ASN A 236 19.64 5.80 -1.51
C ASN A 236 18.70 5.93 -2.72
N THR A 237 18.01 7.07 -2.82
CA THR A 237 17.05 7.33 -3.91
C THR A 237 17.73 7.41 -5.27
N GLU A 238 18.90 8.05 -5.35
CA GLU A 238 19.68 8.17 -6.58
C GLU A 238 20.22 6.83 -7.05
N LEU A 239 20.82 6.03 -6.15
CA LEU A 239 21.31 4.69 -6.48
C LEU A 239 20.17 3.77 -6.90
N PHE A 240 19.04 3.79 -6.17
CA PHE A 240 17.86 3.02 -6.55
C PHE A 240 17.37 3.40 -7.96
N ALA A 241 17.23 4.69 -8.24
CA ALA A 241 16.72 5.16 -9.53
C ALA A 241 17.63 4.81 -10.71
N LYS A 242 18.96 4.90 -10.53
CA LYS A 242 19.94 4.67 -11.59
C LYS A 242 20.24 3.19 -11.81
N GLU A 243 20.42 2.42 -10.74
CA GLU A 243 21.03 1.08 -10.82
C GLU A 243 20.03 -0.07 -10.58
N VAL A 244 18.92 0.19 -9.88
CA VAL A 244 17.97 -0.86 -9.47
C VAL A 244 16.66 -0.77 -10.26
N MET A 245 16.01 0.40 -10.26
CA MET A 245 14.70 0.63 -10.88
C MET A 245 14.62 0.14 -12.34
N PRO A 246 15.63 0.31 -13.22
CA PRO A 246 15.53 -0.14 -14.61
C PRO A 246 15.27 -1.65 -14.77
N ALA A 247 15.80 -2.48 -13.86
CA ALA A 247 15.64 -3.92 -13.91
C ALA A 247 14.28 -4.40 -13.40
N VAL A 248 13.65 -3.63 -12.51
CA VAL A 248 12.37 -3.99 -11.88
C VAL A 248 11.18 -3.40 -12.64
N LYS A 249 11.34 -2.21 -13.22
CA LYS A 249 10.27 -1.45 -13.88
C LYS A 249 9.64 -2.20 -15.07
N ASN A 250 10.41 -3.01 -15.77
CA ASN A 250 9.96 -3.68 -17.00
C ASN A 250 9.54 -5.14 -16.77
N LEU A 251 9.33 -5.56 -15.52
CA LEU A 251 9.11 -6.97 -15.18
C LEU A 251 7.82 -7.56 -15.77
N TRP A 252 6.79 -6.74 -15.95
CA TRP A 252 5.44 -7.16 -16.34
C TRP A 252 4.90 -6.42 -17.57
N THR A 253 5.78 -5.95 -18.46
CA THR A 253 5.39 -5.13 -19.63
C THR A 253 4.44 -5.81 -20.62
N GLU A 254 4.33 -7.14 -20.54
CA GLU A 254 3.39 -7.94 -21.31
C GLU A 254 1.94 -7.85 -20.80
N TYR A 255 1.72 -7.35 -19.57
CA TYR A 255 0.40 -7.15 -19.00
C TYR A 255 -0.05 -5.69 -19.17
N PRO A 256 -1.34 -5.45 -19.50
CA PRO A 256 -1.88 -4.10 -19.52
C PRO A 256 -1.96 -3.54 -18.10
N ASP A 257 -1.75 -2.24 -17.94
CA ASP A 257 -1.86 -1.56 -16.65
C ASP A 257 -2.96 -0.48 -16.68
N PRO A 258 -4.26 -0.88 -16.63
CA PRO A 258 -5.37 0.07 -16.62
C PRO A 258 -5.49 0.83 -15.29
N TRP A 259 -4.69 0.48 -14.28
CA TRP A 259 -4.72 1.09 -12.95
C TRP A 259 -3.66 2.16 -12.74
N TRP A 260 -2.81 2.39 -13.74
CA TRP A 260 -1.84 3.47 -13.72
C TRP A 260 -2.41 4.76 -14.33
N PRO A 261 -2.09 5.94 -13.78
CA PRO A 261 -2.51 7.19 -14.38
C PRO A 261 -2.01 7.36 -15.82
N GLU A 262 -2.92 7.70 -16.73
CA GLU A 262 -2.55 8.02 -18.11
C GLU A 262 -1.96 9.42 -18.20
N LYS A 263 -0.92 9.57 -19.03
CA LYS A 263 -0.35 10.89 -19.32
C LYS A 263 -1.35 11.71 -20.12
N VAL A 264 -1.40 13.01 -19.84
CA VAL A 264 -2.19 13.97 -20.62
C VAL A 264 -1.70 13.94 -22.06
N ASN A 265 -2.59 13.59 -23.00
CA ASN A 265 -2.27 13.68 -24.41
C ASN A 265 -2.35 15.15 -24.85
N THR A 266 -1.24 15.70 -25.34
CA THR A 266 -1.12 17.13 -25.71
C THR A 266 -2.05 17.54 -26.87
N THR A 267 -2.65 16.57 -27.55
CA THR A 267 -3.56 16.77 -28.69
C THR A 267 -5.03 16.94 -28.28
N SER A 268 -5.39 16.56 -27.05
CA SER A 268 -6.73 16.75 -26.48
C SER A 268 -6.56 17.41 -25.10
N PRO A 269 -6.38 18.74 -25.04
CA PRO A 269 -6.31 19.44 -23.77
C PRO A 269 -7.54 19.10 -22.94
N ALA A 270 -7.33 18.83 -21.65
CA ALA A 270 -8.46 18.55 -20.79
C ALA A 270 -9.37 19.77 -20.72
N VAL A 271 -10.63 19.53 -21.07
CA VAL A 271 -11.68 20.54 -21.08
C VAL A 271 -12.03 20.86 -19.63
N VAL A 272 -11.57 22.02 -19.15
CA VAL A 272 -11.89 22.56 -17.82
C VAL A 272 -13.13 23.43 -17.95
N GLY A 273 -14.28 22.87 -17.59
CA GLY A 273 -15.59 23.53 -17.81
C GLY A 273 -16.11 23.29 -19.23
N ASP A 274 -17.37 23.63 -19.48
CA ASP A 274 -17.98 23.56 -20.82
C ASP A 274 -17.35 24.56 -21.80
#